data_AF-A0A532AUR9-F1
#
_entry.id   AF-A0A532AUR9-F1
#
_cell.length_a   1.000
_cell.length_b   1.000
_cell.length_c   1.000
_cell.angle_alpha   90.00
_cell.angle_beta   90.00
_cell.angle_gamma   90.00
#
_symmetry.space_group_name_H-M   'P 1'
#
loop_
_entity.id
_entity.type
_entity.pdbx_description
1 polymer ?
#
loop_
_entity_poly.entity_id
_entity_poly.type
_entity_poly.pdbx_seq_one_letter_code
_entity_poly.pdbx_strand_id
1 'polypeptide(L)'
;MTDQELNRAVQYVTASTSYGRDMVADILKTGLGEMTALATESSERFERDVLLEYVCQWTIKRTAQPEPLVREILGCASRWLDEVYEEIAKRQPEALGLSSDEDDDDDDDAEPV
;
A
#
# COMPACT_ATOMS: atom_id res chain seq x y z
N MET A 1 -3.32 5.68 4.94
CA MET A 1 -4.74 5.47 4.66
C MET A 1 -5.58 6.08 5.77
N THR A 2 -6.48 6.99 5.42
CA THR A 2 -7.43 7.63 6.35
C THR A 2 -8.83 6.99 6.24
N ASP A 3 -9.67 7.18 7.24
CA ASP A 3 -11.09 6.74 7.19
C ASP A 3 -11.85 7.38 6.01
N GLN A 4 -11.48 8.60 5.62
CA GLN A 4 -12.09 9.29 4.48
C GLN A 4 -11.73 8.60 3.16
N GLU A 5 -10.47 8.22 2.97
CA GLU A 5 -10.01 7.50 1.78
C GLU A 5 -10.65 6.11 1.71
N LEU A 6 -10.74 5.40 2.83
CA LEU A 6 -11.42 4.12 2.92
C LEU A 6 -12.90 4.25 2.52
N ASN A 7 -13.62 5.24 3.05
CA ASN A 7 -15.02 5.47 2.67
C ASN A 7 -15.18 5.77 1.18
N ARG A 8 -14.24 6.51 0.58
CA ARG A 8 -14.23 6.78 -0.86
C ARG A 8 -14.00 5.50 -1.67
N ALA A 9 -13.07 4.65 -1.25
CA ALA A 9 -12.83 3.35 -1.87
C ALA A 9 -14.08 2.46 -1.81
N VAL A 10 -14.74 2.40 -0.64
CA VAL A 10 -16.00 1.66 -0.46
C VAL A 10 -17.08 2.15 -1.41
N GLN A 11 -17.31 3.47 -1.49
CA GLN A 11 -18.30 4.04 -2.39
C GLN A 11 -17.99 3.73 -3.86
N TYR A 12 -16.73 3.89 -4.26
CA TYR A 12 -16.29 3.59 -5.61
C TYR A 12 -16.50 2.12 -5.97
N VAL A 13 -15.97 1.19 -5.16
CA VAL A 13 -16.07 -0.25 -5.46
C VAL A 13 -17.52 -0.72 -5.40
N THR A 14 -18.33 -0.20 -4.48
CA THR A 14 -19.77 -0.52 -4.45
C THR A 14 -20.49 -0.01 -5.70
N ALA A 15 -20.08 1.13 -6.26
CA ALA A 15 -20.65 1.64 -7.51
C ALA A 15 -20.12 0.91 -8.75
N SER A 16 -18.89 0.39 -8.69
CA SER A 16 -18.22 -0.34 -9.77
C SER A 16 -18.50 -1.84 -9.78
N THR A 17 -19.12 -2.38 -8.74
CA THR A 17 -19.46 -3.79 -8.60
C THR A 17 -20.94 -3.95 -8.22
N SER A 18 -21.48 -5.17 -8.32
CA SER A 18 -22.84 -5.48 -7.87
C SER A 18 -22.90 -5.92 -6.39
N TYR A 19 -21.79 -5.80 -5.65
CA TYR A 19 -21.69 -6.32 -4.29
C TYR A 19 -22.32 -5.36 -3.26
N GLY A 20 -22.78 -5.92 -2.15
CA GLY A 20 -23.36 -5.15 -1.06
C GLY A 20 -22.31 -4.26 -0.38
N ARG A 21 -22.69 -3.01 -0.09
CA ARG A 21 -21.81 -2.01 0.54
C ARG A 21 -21.12 -2.53 1.80
N ASP A 22 -21.86 -3.20 2.69
CA ASP A 22 -21.32 -3.67 3.97
C ASP A 22 -20.23 -4.74 3.78
N MET A 23 -20.42 -5.64 2.81
CA MET A 23 -19.42 -6.64 2.44
C MET A 23 -18.18 -6.00 1.81
N VAL A 24 -18.38 -5.06 0.88
CA VAL A 24 -17.28 -4.29 0.27
C VAL A 24 -16.50 -3.54 1.36
N ALA A 25 -17.21 -2.91 2.30
CA ALA A 25 -16.61 -2.20 3.42
C ALA A 25 -15.77 -3.13 4.32
N ASP A 26 -16.30 -4.31 4.66
CA ASP A 26 -15.59 -5.27 5.49
C ASP A 26 -14.29 -5.77 4.83
N ILE A 27 -14.36 -6.11 3.55
CA ILE A 27 -13.21 -6.57 2.76
C ILE A 27 -12.16 -5.46 2.63
N LEU A 28 -12.56 -4.25 2.23
CA LEU A 28 -11.64 -3.13 2.05
C LEU A 28 -11.02 -2.69 3.36
N LYS A 29 -11.81 -2.61 4.44
CA LYS A 29 -11.30 -2.25 5.77
C LYS A 29 -10.29 -3.28 6.27
N THR A 30 -10.56 -4.55 6.04
CA THR A 30 -9.65 -5.64 6.44
C THR A 30 -8.35 -5.61 5.62
N GLY A 31 -8.44 -5.57 4.29
CA GLY A 31 -7.26 -5.64 3.42
C GLY A 31 -6.38 -4.39 3.48
N LEU A 32 -6.98 -3.20 3.32
CA LEU A 32 -6.25 -1.93 3.38
C LEU A 32 -5.76 -1.61 4.80
N GLY A 33 -6.51 -2.05 5.81
CA GLY A 33 -6.10 -1.97 7.21
C GLY A 33 -4.83 -2.77 7.48
N GLU A 34 -4.76 -4.00 6.96
CA GLU A 34 -3.57 -4.84 7.09
C GLU A 34 -2.35 -4.22 6.40
N MET A 35 -2.50 -3.70 5.18
CA MET A 35 -1.40 -3.01 4.51
C MET A 35 -0.92 -1.79 5.28
N THR A 36 -1.84 -1.04 5.90
CA THR A 36 -1.48 0.11 6.72
C THR A 36 -0.75 -0.30 8.00
N ALA A 37 -1.13 -1.44 8.61
CA ALA A 37 -0.43 -2.02 9.75
C ALA A 37 0.99 -2.46 9.35
N LEU A 38 1.14 -3.17 8.23
CA LEU A 38 2.45 -3.54 7.69
C LEU A 38 3.33 -2.32 7.39
N ALA A 39 2.76 -1.23 6.88
CA ALA A 39 3.46 0.05 6.66
C ALA A 39 3.98 0.71 7.93
N THR A 40 3.45 0.32 9.09
CA THR A 40 3.79 0.90 10.39
C THR A 40 4.69 -0.04 11.20
N GLU A 41 4.51 -1.35 11.06
CA GLU A 41 5.13 -2.35 11.94
C GLU A 41 6.27 -3.14 11.26
N SER A 42 6.32 -3.20 9.92
CA SER A 42 7.33 -3.99 9.21
C SER A 42 8.44 -3.12 8.62
N SER A 43 9.69 -3.55 8.81
CA SER A 43 10.87 -3.00 8.12
C SER A 43 11.27 -3.83 6.88
N GLU A 44 10.49 -4.86 6.55
CA GLU A 44 10.77 -5.79 5.46
C GLU A 44 10.32 -5.24 4.10
N ARG A 45 11.14 -5.48 3.06
CA ARG A 45 10.79 -5.17 1.67
C ARG A 45 9.89 -6.25 1.12
N PHE A 46 8.68 -5.86 0.74
CA PHE A 46 7.78 -6.73 -0.01
C PHE A 46 7.78 -6.35 -1.48
N GLU A 47 7.94 -7.34 -2.36
CA GLU A 47 7.56 -7.19 -3.75
C GLU A 47 6.04 -6.97 -3.84
N ARG A 48 5.60 -6.13 -4.77
CA ARG A 48 4.18 -5.77 -4.93
C ARG A 48 3.28 -7.00 -5.05
N ASP A 49 3.63 -7.95 -5.89
CA ASP A 49 2.81 -9.14 -6.13
C ASP A 49 2.75 -10.05 -4.90
N VAL A 50 3.84 -10.15 -4.14
CA VAL A 50 3.88 -10.90 -2.88
C VAL A 50 2.99 -10.24 -1.82
N LEU A 51 3.04 -8.91 -1.71
CA LEU A 51 2.19 -8.18 -0.77
C LEU A 51 0.71 -8.31 -1.13
N LEU A 52 0.37 -8.20 -2.41
CA LEU A 52 -1.01 -8.35 -2.87
C LEU A 52 -1.56 -9.75 -2.63
N GLU A 53 -0.75 -10.79 -2.89
CA GLU A 53 -1.14 -12.17 -2.60
C GLU A 53 -1.30 -12.39 -1.09
N TYR A 54 -0.39 -11.87 -0.27
CA TYR A 54 -0.50 -11.90 1.19
C TYR A 54 -1.80 -11.24 1.68
N VAL A 55 -2.08 -10.01 1.23
CA VAL A 55 -3.26 -9.24 1.65
C VAL A 55 -4.55 -9.93 1.20
N CYS A 56 -4.58 -10.52 0.00
CA CYS A 56 -5.71 -11.33 -0.46
C CYS A 56 -5.96 -12.50 0.49
N GLN A 57 -4.92 -13.30 0.79
CA GLN A 57 -5.05 -14.45 1.69
C GLN A 57 -5.44 -14.05 3.12
N TRP A 58 -4.88 -12.95 3.63
CA TRP A 58 -5.23 -12.40 4.93
C TRP A 58 -6.71 -12.01 4.98
N THR A 59 -7.18 -11.29 3.95
CA THR A 59 -8.56 -10.81 3.87
C THR A 59 -9.55 -11.97 3.75
N ILE A 60 -9.24 -12.99 2.96
CA ILE A 60 -10.04 -14.23 2.86
C ILE A 60 -10.17 -14.89 4.23
N LYS A 61 -9.06 -15.07 4.96
CA LYS A 61 -9.06 -15.70 6.29
C LYS A 61 -9.88 -14.91 7.32
N ARG A 62 -9.87 -13.58 7.24
CA ARG A 62 -10.53 -12.69 8.20
C ARG A 62 -12.03 -12.49 7.93
N THR A 63 -12.42 -12.41 6.66
CA THR A 63 -13.81 -12.13 6.25
C THR A 63 -14.61 -13.39 5.90
N ALA A 64 -13.94 -14.54 5.76
CA ALA A 64 -14.51 -15.80 5.28
C ALA A 64 -15.19 -15.70 3.89
N GLN A 65 -14.82 -14.69 3.11
CA GLN A 65 -15.33 -14.47 1.76
C GLN A 65 -14.56 -15.30 0.72
N PRO A 66 -15.20 -15.70 -0.39
CA PRO A 66 -14.56 -16.52 -1.40
C PRO A 66 -13.47 -15.75 -2.15
N GLU A 67 -12.39 -16.44 -2.49
CA GLU A 67 -11.19 -15.87 -3.13
C GLU A 67 -11.49 -15.05 -4.39
N PRO A 68 -12.33 -15.48 -5.36
CA PRO A 68 -12.64 -14.68 -6.54
C PRO A 68 -13.25 -13.31 -6.20
N LEU A 69 -14.14 -13.28 -5.19
CA LEU A 69 -14.82 -12.07 -4.75
C LEU A 69 -13.84 -11.11 -4.08
N VAL A 70 -12.98 -11.63 -3.19
CA VAL A 70 -11.95 -10.82 -2.52
C VAL A 70 -10.97 -10.23 -3.53
N ARG A 71 -10.49 -11.04 -4.49
CA ARG A 71 -9.58 -10.56 -5.54
C ARG A 71 -10.22 -9.51 -6.44
N GLU A 72 -11.49 -9.68 -6.80
CA GLU A 72 -12.20 -8.69 -7.60
C GLU A 72 -12.36 -7.36 -6.87
N ILE A 73 -12.79 -7.39 -5.59
CA ILE A 73 -12.99 -6.17 -4.78
C ILE A 73 -11.66 -5.46 -4.52
N LEU A 74 -10.62 -6.18 -4.13
CA LEU A 74 -9.28 -5.62 -3.94
C LEU A 74 -8.70 -5.12 -5.27
N GLY A 75 -8.88 -5.85 -6.36
CA GLY A 75 -8.47 -5.42 -7.70
C GLY A 75 -9.17 -4.13 -8.16
N CYS A 76 -10.46 -3.99 -7.86
CA CYS A 76 -11.22 -2.77 -8.11
C CYS A 76 -10.68 -1.59 -7.28
N ALA A 77 -10.19 -1.86 -6.07
CA ALA A 77 -9.52 -0.89 -5.21
C ALA A 77 -8.00 -0.77 -5.47
N SER A 78 -7.48 -1.28 -6.60
CA SER A 78 -6.04 -1.30 -6.94
C SER A 78 -5.34 0.04 -6.72
N ARG A 79 -5.97 1.15 -7.10
CA ARG A 79 -5.43 2.50 -6.87
C ARG A 79 -5.08 2.76 -5.39
N TRP A 80 -5.97 2.41 -4.47
CA TRP A 80 -5.74 2.60 -3.04
C TRP A 80 -4.71 1.61 -2.48
N LEU A 81 -4.63 0.41 -3.06
CA LEU A 81 -3.57 -0.55 -2.73
C LEU A 81 -2.20 -0.02 -3.16
N ASP A 82 -2.10 0.56 -4.36
CA ASP A 82 -0.87 1.15 -4.87
C ASP A 82 -0.43 2.37 -4.03
N GLU A 83 -1.38 3.23 -3.62
CA GLU A 83 -1.08 4.37 -2.72
C GLU A 83 -0.50 3.88 -1.37
N VAL A 84 -1.08 2.85 -0.75
CA VAL A 84 -0.53 2.30 0.51
C VAL A 84 0.80 1.58 0.28
N TYR A 85 0.96 0.88 -0.85
CA TYR A 85 2.22 0.25 -1.22
C TYR A 85 3.36 1.27 -1.38
N GLU A 86 3.11 2.39 -2.05
CA GLU A 86 4.09 3.47 -2.18
C GLU A 86 4.50 4.03 -0.81
N GLU A 87 3.56 4.19 0.11
CA GLU A 87 3.86 4.64 1.47
C GLU A 87 4.70 3.61 2.26
N ILE A 88 4.44 2.31 2.08
CA ILE A 88 5.29 1.24 2.61
C ILE A 88 6.70 1.36 2.03
N ALA A 89 6.83 1.60 0.72
CA ALA A 89 8.12 1.70 0.05
C ALA A 89 8.92 2.96 0.45
N LYS A 90 8.26 4.11 0.64
CA LYS A 90 8.90 5.40 1.03
C LYS A 90 9.45 5.41 2.45
N ARG A 91 8.84 4.67 3.38
CA ARG A 91 9.33 4.59 4.78
C ARG A 91 10.60 3.76 4.94
N GLN A 92 10.95 2.96 3.94
CA GLN A 92 12.15 2.13 3.96
C GLN A 92 13.49 2.90 3.82
N PRO A 93 13.64 3.90 2.94
CA PRO A 93 14.86 4.72 2.90
C PRO A 93 15.05 5.58 4.15
N GLU A 94 13.96 6.05 4.78
CA GLU A 94 14.02 6.89 5.99
C GLU A 94 14.58 6.13 7.20
N ALA A 95 14.34 4.83 7.30
CA ALA A 95 14.90 3.97 8.34
C ALA A 95 16.40 3.65 8.14
N LEU A 96 16.96 3.94 6.96
CA LEU A 96 18.35 3.62 6.59
C LEU A 96 19.28 4.83 6.52
N GLY A 97 18.83 6.05 6.86
CA GLY A 97 19.72 7.19 7.10
C GLY A 97 20.64 7.53 5.92
N LEU A 98 20.10 7.63 4.71
CA LEU A 98 20.84 8.16 3.56
C LEU A 98 20.21 9.49 3.18
N SER A 99 20.74 10.55 3.77
CA SER A 99 20.63 11.91 3.27
C SER A 99 21.09 11.92 1.81
N SER A 100 20.19 12.28 0.92
CA SER A 100 20.55 12.78 -0.40
C SER A 100 21.03 14.22 -0.20
N ASP A 101 22.32 14.42 -0.01
CA ASP A 101 23.01 15.68 -0.29
C ASP A 101 23.90 15.35 -1.51
N GLU A 102 23.34 15.53 -2.70
CA GLU A 102 23.68 16.63 -3.61
C GLU A 102 25.09 16.41 -4.20
N ASP A 103 25.10 15.80 -5.39
CA ASP A 103 26.17 15.98 -6.36
C ASP A 103 26.25 17.48 -6.67
N ASP A 104 27.35 18.13 -6.25
CA ASP A 104 27.83 19.38 -6.84
C ASP A 104 29.34 19.22 -7.04
N ASP A 105 29.68 18.54 -8.15
CA ASP A 105 30.97 18.67 -8.82
C ASP A 105 31.02 20.05 -9.47
N ASP A 106 31.88 20.98 -9.03
CA ASP A 106 32.72 21.78 -9.94
C ASP A 106 33.78 22.67 -9.22
N ASP A 107 35.01 22.53 -9.73
CA ASP A 107 36.12 23.50 -9.87
C ASP A 107 36.75 24.22 -8.65
N ASP A 108 38.00 23.83 -8.32
CA ASP A 108 39.25 24.58 -8.61
C ASP A 108 40.36 24.13 -7.62
N ASP A 109 41.04 23.02 -7.96
CA ASP A 109 42.26 22.59 -7.26
C ASP A 109 43.40 23.52 -7.68
N ALA A 110 43.60 24.56 -6.89
CA ALA A 110 44.77 25.43 -6.99
C ALA A 110 46.01 24.66 -6.50
N GLU A 111 46.88 24.24 -7.43
CA GLU A 111 48.22 23.76 -7.06
C GLU A 111 49.08 24.90 -6.47
N PRO A 112 49.72 24.68 -5.31
CA PRO A 112 50.86 25.48 -4.89
C PRO A 112 52.08 24.57 -4.67
N VAL A 113 53.11 24.65 -5.53
CA VAL A 113 54.54 24.92 -5.19
C VAL A 113 55.45 24.89 -6.41
#